data_AF-A0A444JXD6-F1
#
_entry.id   AF-A0A444JXD6-F1
#
_cell.length_a   1.000
_cell.length_b   1.000
_cell.length_c   1.000
_cell.angle_alpha   90.00
_cell.angle_beta   90.00
_cell.angle_gamma   90.00
#
_symmetry.space_group_name_H-M   'P 1'
#
loop_
_entity.id
_entity.type
_entity.pdbx_description
1 polymer ?
#
loop_
_entity_poly.entity_id
_entity_poly.type
_entity_poly.pdbx_seq_one_letter_code
_entity_poly.pdbx_strand_id
1 'polypeptide(L)'
;IGDVPGDRREDLADELVAIAAADGTLHAREVSKLEKLFRLMDLDEASLYSRLHGSVAPQTRRGDGNDDLPLVIPAGVQPPGIPVLPAPPKAPATRVDISRLEAIRRETRSTSSVLADIFVDEAEPPIAL
;
A
#
# COMPACT_ATOMS: atom_id res chain seq x y z
N ILE A 1 13.91 12.24 35.09
CA ILE A 1 13.92 12.97 33.79
C ILE A 1 13.66 14.47 33.97
N GLY A 2 13.04 14.92 35.07
CA GLY A 2 12.73 16.35 35.30
C GLY A 2 13.91 17.34 35.46
N ASP A 3 15.16 16.88 35.50
CA ASP A 3 16.35 17.71 35.78
C ASP A 3 17.28 17.88 34.55
N VAL A 4 16.78 17.57 33.35
CA VAL A 4 17.52 17.84 32.11
C VAL A 4 17.23 19.28 31.68
N PRO A 5 18.23 20.17 31.56
CA PRO A 5 18.07 21.52 31.01
C PRO A 5 17.41 21.45 29.62
N GLY A 6 16.61 22.46 29.25
CA GLY A 6 15.84 22.47 27.98
C GLY A 6 16.69 22.10 26.76
N ASP A 7 17.87 22.72 26.65
CA ASP A 7 18.83 22.45 25.55
C ASP A 7 19.25 20.97 25.47
N ARG A 8 19.45 20.32 26.62
CA ARG A 8 19.81 18.89 26.67
C ARG A 8 18.62 17.96 26.39
N ARG A 9 17.38 18.45 26.49
CA ARG A 9 16.19 17.67 26.11
C ARG A 9 16.06 17.60 24.60
N GLU A 10 16.40 18.68 23.91
CA GLU A 10 16.44 18.73 22.45
C GLU A 10 17.53 17.80 21.89
N ASP A 11 18.73 17.80 22.50
CA ASP A 11 19.80 16.86 22.15
C ASP A 11 19.37 15.40 22.35
N LEU A 12 18.72 15.11 23.48
CA LEU A 12 18.20 13.78 23.79
C LEU A 12 17.10 13.35 22.79
N ALA A 13 16.27 14.29 22.35
CA ALA A 13 15.25 14.04 21.35
C ALA A 13 15.86 13.68 19.99
N ASP A 14 16.96 14.33 19.58
CA ASP A 14 17.68 13.98 18.35
C ASP A 14 18.29 12.58 18.43
N GLU A 15 18.92 12.23 19.56
CA GLU A 15 19.47 10.90 19.79
C GLU A 15 18.37 9.82 19.75
N LEU A 16 17.22 10.06 20.37
CA LEU A 16 16.09 9.12 20.35
C LEU A 16 15.55 8.89 18.94
N VAL A 17 15.46 9.95 18.13
CA VAL A 17 15.05 9.86 16.72
C VAL A 17 16.09 9.11 15.90
N ALA A 18 17.39 9.37 16.11
CA ALA A 18 18.48 8.68 15.42
C ALA A 18 18.50 7.18 15.74
N ILE A 19 18.32 6.80 17.01
CA ILE A 19 18.24 5.40 17.44
C ILE A 19 17.05 4.71 16.79
N ALA A 20 15.89 5.37 16.76
CA ALA A 20 14.68 4.80 16.18
C ALA A 20 14.76 4.65 14.64
N ALA A 21 15.58 5.46 13.96
CA ALA A 21 15.80 5.38 12.53
C ALA A 21 16.99 4.49 12.12
N ALA A 22 17.74 3.93 13.07
CA ALA A 22 19.01 3.25 12.81
C ALA A 22 18.88 1.96 11.99
N ASP A 23 17.73 1.27 12.08
CA ASP A 23 17.43 0.07 11.29
C ASP A 23 16.86 0.39 9.90
N GLY A 24 16.64 1.67 9.60
CA GLY A 24 16.08 2.16 8.34
C GLY A 24 14.58 1.94 8.19
N THR A 25 13.88 1.44 9.22
CA THR A 25 12.44 1.17 9.17
C THR A 25 11.73 1.62 10.43
N LEU A 26 10.96 2.70 10.34
CA LEU A 26 10.21 3.20 11.47
C LEU A 26 8.76 2.70 11.47
N HIS A 27 8.36 1.95 12.48
CA HIS A 27 7.02 1.41 12.61
C HIS A 27 6.09 2.35 13.40
N ALA A 28 4.78 2.29 13.14
CA ALA A 28 3.79 3.10 13.85
C ALA A 28 3.84 2.92 15.39
N ARG A 29 4.17 1.72 15.87
CA ARG A 29 4.33 1.44 17.31
C ARG A 29 5.52 2.17 17.94
N GLU A 30 6.55 2.48 17.16
CA GLU A 30 7.75 3.19 17.60
C GLU A 30 7.51 4.69 17.61
N VAL A 31 6.79 5.21 16.60
CA VAL A 31 6.29 6.60 16.59
C VAL A 31 5.47 6.89 17.83
N SER A 32 4.51 6.02 18.18
CA SER A 32 3.69 6.22 19.39
C SER A 32 4.48 6.14 20.71
N LYS A 33 5.69 5.55 20.71
CA LYS A 33 6.58 5.57 21.89
C LYS A 33 7.38 6.86 21.94
N LEU A 34 7.86 7.34 20.79
CA LEU A 34 8.53 8.64 20.66
C LEU A 34 7.60 9.79 21.07
N GLU A 35 6.34 9.80 20.63
CA GLU A 35 5.33 10.80 21.06
C GLU A 35 5.20 10.85 22.59
N LYS A 36 5.13 9.69 23.24
CA LYS A 36 5.07 9.60 24.71
C LYS A 36 6.33 10.16 25.37
N LEU A 37 7.51 9.87 24.81
CA LEU A 37 8.78 10.39 25.33
C LEU A 37 8.88 11.90 25.16
N PHE A 38 8.43 12.46 24.03
CA PHE A 38 8.38 13.91 23.80
C PHE A 38 7.45 14.60 24.79
N ARG A 39 6.24 14.07 25.01
CA ARG A 39 5.33 14.59 26.07
C ARG A 39 5.95 14.54 27.45
N LEU A 40 6.65 13.46 27.80
CA LEU A 40 7.33 13.32 29.10
C LEU A 40 8.49 14.31 29.27
N MET A 41 9.08 14.75 28.16
CA MET A 41 10.14 15.74 28.14
C MET A 41 9.62 17.19 28.01
N ASP A 42 8.30 17.38 27.92
CA ASP A 42 7.66 18.67 27.66
C ASP A 42 8.05 19.27 26.29
N LEU A 43 8.30 18.40 25.31
CA LEU A 43 8.60 18.75 23.92
C LEU A 43 7.36 18.59 23.05
N ASP A 44 7.26 19.45 22.03
CA ASP A 44 6.12 19.45 21.10
C ASP A 44 6.14 18.24 20.17
N GLU A 45 4.97 17.63 19.97
CA GLU A 45 4.82 16.48 19.07
C GLU A 45 5.01 16.86 17.61
N ALA A 46 4.68 18.10 17.20
CA ALA A 46 4.91 18.51 15.81
C ALA A 46 6.42 18.56 15.48
N SER A 47 7.27 18.87 16.48
CA SER A 47 8.72 18.85 16.34
C SER A 47 9.28 17.44 16.07
N LEU A 48 8.68 16.40 16.65
CA LEU A 48 9.05 14.99 16.39
C LEU A 48 8.90 14.64 14.91
N TYR A 49 7.77 15.00 14.31
CA TYR A 49 7.51 14.69 12.91
C TYR A 49 8.47 15.41 11.96
N SER A 50 8.88 16.64 12.28
CA SER A 50 9.92 17.37 11.52
C SER A 50 11.26 16.64 11.56
N ARG A 51 11.70 16.24 12.76
CA ARG A 51 12.95 15.48 12.97
C ARG A 51 12.93 14.13 12.24
N LEU A 52 11.78 13.47 12.22
CA LEU A 52 11.61 12.18 11.56
C LEU A 52 11.68 12.26 10.04
N HIS A 53 11.13 13.32 9.44
CA HIS A 53 11.24 13.53 8.00
C HIS A 53 12.69 13.76 7.57
N GLY A 54 13.52 14.41 8.40
CA GLY A 54 14.95 14.59 8.13
C GLY A 54 15.78 13.32 8.30
N SER A 55 15.43 12.44 9.25
CA SER A 55 16.22 11.24 9.59
C SER A 55 15.85 9.98 8.79
N VAL A 56 14.57 9.83 8.40
CA VAL A 56 14.06 8.66 7.66
C VAL A 56 14.04 8.90 6.15
N ALA A 57 14.26 10.14 5.69
CA ALA A 57 14.47 10.40 4.27
C ALA A 57 15.63 9.54 3.75
N PRO A 58 15.47 8.89 2.57
CA PRO A 58 16.53 8.07 2.00
C PRO A 58 17.79 8.91 1.90
N GLN A 59 18.88 8.37 2.42
CA GLN A 59 20.18 8.98 2.68
C GLN A 59 20.96 9.36 1.40
N THR A 60 20.21 9.68 0.35
CA THR A 60 20.65 10.23 -0.93
C THR A 60 21.15 11.68 -0.81
N ARG A 61 21.06 12.30 0.37
CA ARG A 61 21.64 13.62 0.65
C ARG A 61 22.26 13.68 2.04
N ARG A 62 23.50 13.23 2.19
CA ARG A 62 24.39 13.91 3.15
C ARG A 62 24.79 15.23 2.51
N GLY A 63 23.98 16.25 2.70
CA GLY A 63 24.26 17.62 2.29
C GLY A 63 24.61 18.44 3.52
N ASP A 64 25.89 18.78 3.63
CA ASP A 64 26.41 19.86 4.48
C ASP A 64 25.57 21.14 4.26
N GLY A 65 25.29 21.88 5.34
CA GLY A 65 24.25 22.92 5.44
C GLY A 65 24.45 24.16 4.58
N ASN A 66 24.34 24.02 3.26
CA ASN A 66 24.30 25.10 2.28
C ASN A 66 23.17 24.86 1.28
N ASP A 67 21.93 25.14 1.72
CA ASP A 67 20.69 24.99 0.92
C ASP A 67 20.53 26.04 -0.21
N ASP A 68 21.53 26.87 -0.48
CA ASP A 68 21.44 27.97 -1.47
C ASP A 68 22.40 27.82 -2.68
N LEU A 69 23.01 26.65 -2.84
CA LEU A 69 23.80 26.35 -4.04
C LEU A 69 22.94 25.58 -5.04
N PRO A 70 22.78 26.07 -6.30
CA PRO A 70 22.09 25.30 -7.32
C PRO A 70 22.87 24.01 -7.58
N LEU A 71 22.34 22.89 -7.09
CA LEU A 71 22.88 21.56 -7.33
C LEU A 71 22.71 21.22 -8.81
N VAL A 72 23.74 21.46 -9.61
CA VAL A 72 23.78 21.04 -11.02
C VAL A 72 24.18 19.57 -11.07
N ILE A 73 23.20 18.69 -11.23
CA ILE A 73 23.44 17.27 -11.48
C ILE A 73 23.77 17.10 -12.98
N PRO A 74 24.99 16.67 -13.36
CA PRO A 74 25.31 16.42 -14.75
C PRO A 74 24.45 15.26 -15.26
N ALA A 75 24.06 15.32 -16.54
CA ALA A 75 23.35 14.21 -17.17
C ALA A 75 24.19 12.93 -17.06
N GLY A 76 23.61 11.88 -16.49
CA GLY A 76 24.27 10.58 -16.39
C GLY A 76 24.58 10.03 -17.78
N VAL A 77 25.76 9.44 -17.95
CA VAL A 77 26.11 8.72 -19.17
C VAL A 77 25.35 7.40 -19.16
N GLN A 78 24.27 7.31 -19.93
CA GLN A 78 23.54 6.06 -20.10
C GLN A 78 24.31 5.17 -21.09
N PRO A 79 24.73 3.95 -20.69
CA PRO A 79 25.28 3.01 -21.65
C PRO A 79 24.22 2.68 -22.73
N PRO A 80 24.62 2.33 -23.96
CA PRO A 80 23.68 1.94 -25.00
C PRO A 80 22.70 0.88 -24.46
N GLY A 81 21.40 1.15 -24.61
CA GLY A 81 20.37 0.21 -24.17
C GLY A 81 20.51 -1.14 -24.87
N ILE A 82 20.11 -2.20 -24.18
CA ILE A 82 19.99 -3.53 -24.80
C ILE A 82 18.75 -3.48 -25.71
N PRO A 83 18.84 -3.95 -26.97
CA PRO A 83 17.67 -4.02 -27.83
C PRO A 83 16.58 -4.89 -27.19
N VAL A 84 15.34 -4.38 -27.21
CA VAL A 84 14.18 -5.14 -26.72
C VAL A 84 13.96 -6.33 -27.64
N LEU A 85 13.95 -7.53 -27.07
CA LEU A 85 13.60 -8.75 -27.80
C LEU A 85 12.17 -8.62 -28.36
N PRO A 86 11.90 -9.11 -29.57
CA PRO A 86 10.56 -9.11 -30.12
C PRO A 86 9.60 -9.83 -29.18
N ALA A 87 8.37 -9.33 -29.08
CA ALA A 87 7.34 -9.95 -28.25
C ALA A 87 7.14 -11.41 -28.67
N PRO A 88 6.98 -12.34 -27.71
CA PRO A 88 6.68 -13.73 -28.03
C PRO A 88 5.38 -13.81 -28.85
N PRO A 89 5.25 -14.82 -29.74
CA PRO A 89 4.04 -14.99 -30.53
C PRO A 89 2.83 -15.13 -29.60
N LYS A 90 1.76 -14.41 -29.91
CA LYS A 90 0.51 -14.43 -29.14
C LYS A 90 -0.01 -15.87 -29.06
N ALA A 91 -0.31 -16.33 -27.84
CA ALA A 91 -0.90 -17.65 -27.65
C ALA A 91 -2.18 -17.81 -28.49
N PRO A 92 -2.44 -18.99 -29.06
CA PRO A 92 -3.63 -19.23 -29.85
C PRO A 92 -4.87 -18.99 -28.99
N ALA A 93 -5.85 -18.26 -29.52
CA ALA A 93 -7.11 -18.03 -28.84
C ALA A 93 -7.84 -19.36 -28.61
N THR A 94 -8.26 -19.62 -27.38
CA THR A 94 -9.09 -20.77 -27.03
C THR A 94 -10.42 -20.68 -27.77
N ARG A 95 -10.72 -21.66 -28.65
CA ARG A 95 -11.98 -21.69 -29.39
C ARG A 95 -13.04 -22.43 -28.59
N VAL A 96 -14.23 -21.84 -28.51
CA VAL A 96 -15.40 -22.47 -27.90
C VAL A 96 -16.04 -23.43 -28.90
N ASP A 97 -16.30 -24.66 -28.47
CA ASP A 97 -17.09 -25.62 -29.25
C ASP A 97 -18.58 -25.25 -29.14
N ILE A 98 -19.12 -24.70 -30.23
CA ILE A 98 -20.50 -24.23 -30.30
C ILE A 98 -21.50 -25.39 -30.18
N SER A 99 -21.19 -26.56 -30.74
CA SER A 99 -22.06 -27.73 -30.64
C SER A 99 -22.18 -28.22 -29.21
N ARG A 100 -21.06 -28.24 -28.48
CA ARG A 100 -21.05 -28.55 -27.04
C ARG A 100 -21.81 -27.51 -26.22
N LEU A 101 -21.65 -26.22 -26.52
CA LEU A 101 -22.36 -25.14 -25.83
C LEU A 101 -23.89 -25.25 -26.00
N GLU A 102 -24.36 -25.51 -27.21
CA GLU A 102 -25.79 -25.68 -27.48
C GLU A 102 -26.36 -26.95 -26.83
N ALA A 103 -25.58 -28.03 -26.74
CA ALA A 103 -25.99 -29.22 -25.99
C ALA A 103 -26.21 -28.90 -24.50
N ILE A 104 -25.25 -28.23 -23.85
CA ILE A 104 -25.35 -27.82 -22.44
C ILE A 104 -26.57 -26.90 -22.23
N ARG A 105 -26.77 -25.92 -23.12
CA ARG A 105 -27.91 -24.99 -23.03
C ARG A 105 -29.27 -25.69 -23.11
N ARG A 106 -29.40 -26.70 -23.98
CA ARG A 106 -30.63 -27.49 -24.10
C ARG A 106 -30.90 -28.31 -22.85
N GLU A 107 -29.87 -28.96 -22.31
CA GLU A 107 -29.96 -29.72 -21.07
C GLU A 107 -30.41 -28.83 -19.91
N THR A 108 -29.72 -27.69 -19.70
CA THR A 108 -30.09 -26.74 -18.64
C THR A 108 -31.53 -26.25 -18.80
N ARG A 109 -31.96 -25.91 -20.02
CA ARG A 109 -33.35 -25.48 -20.27
C ARG A 109 -34.36 -26.59 -19.92
N SER A 110 -34.06 -27.83 -20.28
CA SER A 110 -34.91 -28.98 -19.95
C SER A 110 -35.01 -29.17 -18.43
N THR A 111 -33.89 -29.16 -17.71
CA THR A 111 -33.87 -29.30 -16.25
C THR A 111 -34.60 -28.15 -15.56
N SER A 112 -34.39 -26.91 -15.99
CA SER A 112 -35.11 -25.75 -15.46
C SER A 112 -36.62 -25.84 -15.68
N SER A 113 -37.07 -26.37 -16.82
CA SER A 113 -38.50 -26.58 -17.08
C SER A 113 -39.12 -27.61 -16.13
N VAL A 114 -38.42 -28.70 -15.86
CA VAL A 114 -38.90 -29.74 -14.93
C VAL A 114 -38.97 -29.19 -13.50
N LEU A 115 -37.93 -28.46 -13.07
CA LEU A 115 -37.94 -27.85 -11.74
C LEU A 115 -39.04 -26.80 -11.62
N ALA A 116 -39.28 -25.99 -12.66
CA ALA A 116 -40.35 -25.00 -12.65
C ALA A 116 -41.74 -25.64 -12.42
N ASP A 117 -41.99 -26.80 -13.02
CA ASP A 117 -43.25 -27.56 -12.84
C ASP A 117 -43.41 -28.12 -11.42
N ILE A 118 -42.32 -28.65 -10.84
CA ILE A 118 -42.31 -29.18 -9.45
C ILE A 118 -42.62 -28.08 -8.41
N PHE A 119 -42.19 -26.85 -8.68
CA PHE A 119 -42.34 -25.71 -7.77
C PHE A 119 -43.53 -24.80 -8.12
N VAL A 120 -44.50 -25.27 -8.91
CA VAL A 120 -45.78 -24.55 -9.05
C VAL A 120 -46.58 -24.72 -7.76
N ASP A 121 -46.72 -23.64 -7.00
CA ASP A 121 -47.67 -23.60 -5.87
C ASP A 121 -49.09 -23.67 -6.45
N GLU A 122 -49.79 -24.80 -6.24
CA GLU A 122 -51.23 -24.90 -6.54
C GLU A 122 -51.98 -23.84 -5.72
N ALA A 123 -52.52 -22.83 -6.40
CA ALA A 123 -53.32 -21.81 -5.76
C ALA A 123 -54.56 -22.45 -5.11
N GLU A 124 -54.57 -22.47 -3.78
CA GLU A 124 -55.69 -22.95 -2.99
C GLU A 124 -56.95 -22.14 -3.38
N PRO A 125 -58.06 -22.81 -3.77
CA PRO A 125 -59.25 -22.10 -4.22
C PRO A 125 -59.79 -21.21 -3.09
N PRO A 126 -60.31 -20.00 -3.40
CA PRO A 126 -60.80 -19.10 -2.39
C PRO A 126 -61.92 -19.79 -1.59
N ILE A 127 -61.73 -19.89 -0.27
CA ILE A 127 -62.74 -20.36 0.66
C ILE A 127 -63.89 -19.34 0.60
N ALA A 128 -65.01 -19.73 -0.03
CA ALA A 128 -66.22 -18.94 0.01
C ALA A 128 -66.81 -19.03 1.42
N LEU A 129 -66.82 -17.90 2.14
CA LEU A 129 -67.52 -17.70 3.42
C LEU A 129 -69.01 -17.44 3.20
#